data_AF-A0A8F4J560-F1
#
_entry.id   AF-A0A8F4J560-F1
#
_cell.length_a   1.000
_cell.length_b   1.000
_cell.length_c   1.000
_cell.angle_alpha   90.00
_cell.angle_beta   90.00
_cell.angle_gamma   90.00
#
_symmetry.space_group_name_H-M   'P 1'
#
loop_
_entity.id
_entity.type
_entity.pdbx_description
1 polymer ?
#
loop_
_entity_poly.entity_id
_entity_poly.type
_entity_poly.pdbx_seq_one_letter_code
_entity_poly.pdbx_strand_id
1 'polypeptide(L)'
;MSETEREGEDALIVEGLLAADEARWARLWTAVDAVLGEPSDQWVTWRGGQRLADGSVQAAWADYSPNVLATLTALASVDAITPFDWMAWMDGWDGIEHLRTGPVTDAVRYLTAVVRNDRMVEGSINQALHEGTFQAALARLRTWYDTER
;
A
#
# COMPACT_ATOMS: atom_id res chain seq x y z
N MET A 1 -11.63 2.77 -19.22
CA MET A 1 -11.47 4.14 -18.73
C MET A 1 -11.00 5.02 -19.87
N SER A 2 -11.71 6.11 -20.15
CA SER A 2 -11.26 7.13 -21.09
C SER A 2 -10.10 7.95 -20.51
N GLU A 3 -9.33 8.62 -21.36
CA GLU A 3 -8.18 9.43 -20.94
C GLU A 3 -8.60 10.58 -20.01
N THR A 4 -9.70 11.26 -20.30
CA THR A 4 -10.26 12.35 -19.48
C THR A 4 -10.73 11.89 -18.10
N GLU A 5 -11.29 10.67 -17.99
CA GLU A 5 -11.65 10.09 -16.69
C GLU A 5 -10.41 9.81 -15.84
N ARG A 6 -9.32 9.33 -16.47
CA ARG A 6 -8.04 9.09 -15.79
C ARG A 6 -7.42 10.39 -15.28
N GLU A 7 -7.38 11.43 -16.11
CA GLU A 7 -6.85 12.74 -15.72
C GLU A 7 -7.64 13.37 -14.56
N GLY A 8 -8.97 13.22 -14.57
CA GLY A 8 -9.82 13.68 -13.47
C GLY A 8 -9.54 12.94 -12.16
N GLU A 9 -9.38 11.62 -12.21
CA GLU A 9 -9.02 10.80 -11.05
C GLU A 9 -7.60 11.12 -10.54
N ASP A 10 -6.65 11.33 -11.45
CA ASP A 10 -5.29 11.73 -11.11
C ASP A 10 -5.27 13.06 -10.35
N ALA A 11 -6.05 14.04 -10.81
CA ALA A 11 -6.17 15.33 -10.13
C ALA A 11 -6.74 15.19 -8.71
N LEU A 12 -7.76 14.33 -8.52
CA LEU A 12 -8.35 14.08 -7.20
C LEU A 12 -7.36 13.36 -6.26
N ILE A 13 -6.57 12.42 -6.77
CA ILE A 13 -5.51 11.77 -5.98
C ILE A 13 -4.50 12.81 -5.52
N VAL A 14 -3.99 13.65 -6.44
CA VAL A 14 -3.00 14.69 -6.12
C VAL A 14 -3.57 15.72 -5.13
N GLU A 15 -4.82 16.14 -5.29
CA GLU A 15 -5.51 17.03 -4.35
C GLU A 15 -5.54 16.46 -2.93
N GLY A 16 -5.86 15.16 -2.78
CA GLY A 16 -5.83 14.47 -1.49
C GLY A 16 -4.44 14.48 -0.86
N LEU A 17 -3.41 14.11 -1.63
CA LEU A 17 -2.02 14.14 -1.15
C LEU A 17 -1.59 15.55 -0.69
N LEU A 18 -1.98 16.59 -1.42
CA LEU A 18 -1.67 18.00 -1.10
C LEU A 18 -2.45 18.53 0.10
N ALA A 19 -3.60 17.95 0.43
CA ALA A 19 -4.42 18.36 1.58
C ALA A 19 -3.80 17.92 2.93
N ALA A 20 -2.88 16.97 2.92
CA ALA A 20 -2.24 16.47 4.13
C ALA A 20 -1.14 17.43 4.65
N ASP A 21 -1.22 17.76 5.94
CA ASP A 21 -0.22 18.59 6.62
C ASP A 21 1.14 17.89 6.79
N GLU A 22 2.19 18.68 7.05
CA GLU A 22 3.56 18.18 7.26
C GLU A 22 3.68 17.18 8.41
N ALA A 23 2.81 17.26 9.42
CA ALA A 23 2.86 16.33 10.54
C ALA A 23 2.35 14.93 10.14
N ARG A 24 1.38 14.85 9.23
CA ARG A 24 0.91 13.58 8.64
C ARG A 24 2.00 12.95 7.79
N TRP A 25 2.66 13.74 6.94
CA TRP A 25 3.79 13.28 6.13
C TRP A 25 4.97 12.81 6.97
N ALA A 26 5.35 13.56 8.01
CA ALA A 26 6.41 13.14 8.94
C ALA A 26 6.08 11.82 9.65
N ARG A 27 4.82 11.61 10.04
CA ARG A 27 4.35 10.34 10.61
C ARG A 27 4.45 9.18 9.61
N LEU A 28 4.07 9.41 8.36
CA LEU A 28 4.21 8.40 7.31
C LEU A 28 5.67 7.98 7.14
N TRP A 29 6.57 8.94 7.00
CA TRP A 29 7.99 8.62 6.78
C TRP A 29 8.64 7.95 7.98
N THR A 30 8.28 8.35 9.20
CA THR A 30 8.70 7.65 10.41
C THR A 30 8.23 6.18 10.42
N ALA A 31 6.98 5.92 10.03
CA ALA A 31 6.43 4.57 9.99
C ALA A 31 7.06 3.72 8.87
N VAL A 32 7.25 4.30 7.69
CA VAL A 32 7.92 3.64 6.55
C VAL A 32 9.35 3.27 6.92
N ASP A 33 10.13 4.19 7.49
CA ASP A 33 11.52 3.94 7.88
C ASP A 33 11.61 2.84 8.96
N ALA A 34 10.62 2.76 9.87
CA ALA A 34 10.53 1.68 10.86
C ALA A 34 10.26 0.31 10.21
N VAL A 35 9.37 0.19 9.23
CA VAL A 35 9.13 -1.07 8.49
C VAL A 35 10.36 -1.49 7.69
N LEU A 36 11.02 -0.54 7.01
CA LEU A 36 12.20 -0.83 6.21
C LEU A 36 13.42 -1.20 7.04
N GLY A 37 13.48 -0.76 8.30
CA GLY A 37 14.49 -1.16 9.27
C GLY A 37 14.17 -2.46 10.03
N GLU A 38 12.92 -2.93 9.96
CA GLU A 38 12.47 -4.19 10.58
C GLU A 38 12.91 -5.38 9.72
N PRO A 39 13.45 -6.47 10.33
CA PRO A 39 13.76 -7.70 9.60
C PRO A 39 12.54 -8.26 8.86
N SER A 40 12.73 -8.73 7.63
CA SER A 40 11.61 -9.15 6.76
C SER A 40 10.78 -10.31 7.32
N ASP A 41 11.39 -11.16 8.15
CA ASP A 41 10.71 -12.26 8.84
C ASP A 41 9.81 -11.80 10.02
N GLN A 42 9.84 -10.51 10.36
CA GLN A 42 9.02 -9.92 11.43
C GLN A 42 7.83 -9.11 10.93
N TRP A 43 7.74 -8.83 9.62
CA TRP A 43 6.63 -8.06 9.05
C TRP A 43 5.26 -8.74 9.25
N VAL A 44 5.23 -10.08 9.28
CA VAL A 44 4.02 -10.88 9.48
C VAL A 44 4.30 -12.08 10.37
N THR A 45 3.38 -12.33 11.30
CA THR A 45 3.21 -13.64 11.94
C THR A 45 1.97 -14.33 11.36
N TRP A 46 2.13 -15.51 10.78
CA TRP A 46 0.97 -16.31 10.38
C TRP A 46 0.29 -16.92 11.60
N ARG A 47 -1.01 -16.73 11.71
CA ARG A 47 -1.87 -17.28 12.77
C ARG A 47 -2.92 -18.19 12.14
N GLY A 48 -3.61 -18.99 12.95
CA GLY A 48 -4.60 -19.93 12.45
C GLY A 48 -3.98 -21.18 11.81
N GLY A 49 -4.76 -21.87 10.97
CA GLY A 49 -4.34 -23.09 10.28
C GLY A 49 -4.42 -24.37 11.13
N GLN A 50 -4.72 -24.26 12.42
CA GLN A 50 -4.88 -25.43 13.28
C GLN A 50 -6.25 -26.09 13.14
N ARG A 51 -6.27 -27.41 13.35
CA ARG A 51 -7.51 -28.18 13.51
C ARG A 51 -8.10 -27.93 14.89
N LEU A 52 -9.39 -27.61 14.95
CA LEU A 52 -10.14 -27.35 16.17
C LEU A 52 -10.73 -28.65 16.74
N ALA A 53 -11.23 -28.58 17.98
CA ALA A 53 -11.75 -29.74 18.71
C ALA A 53 -13.00 -30.38 18.05
N ASP A 54 -13.75 -29.60 17.27
CA ASP A 54 -14.90 -30.06 16.47
C ASP A 54 -14.48 -30.69 15.12
N GLY A 55 -13.18 -30.77 14.83
CA GLY A 55 -12.64 -31.31 13.60
C GLY A 55 -12.64 -30.34 12.41
N SER A 56 -13.10 -29.09 12.59
CA SER A 56 -12.90 -28.02 11.60
C SER A 56 -11.44 -27.55 11.57
N VAL A 57 -11.05 -26.83 10.51
CA VAL A 57 -9.73 -26.18 10.41
C VAL A 57 -9.95 -24.68 10.41
N GLN A 58 -9.29 -23.97 11.32
CA GLN A 58 -9.33 -22.51 11.33
C GLN A 58 -8.55 -21.98 10.12
N ALA A 59 -9.15 -21.05 9.36
CA ALA A 59 -8.43 -20.36 8.29
C ALA A 59 -7.19 -19.65 8.87
N ALA A 60 -6.08 -19.68 8.13
CA ALA A 60 -4.89 -18.93 8.50
C ALA A 60 -5.08 -17.44 8.14
N TRP A 61 -4.51 -16.54 8.94
CA TRP A 61 -4.50 -15.10 8.68
C TRP A 61 -3.11 -14.49 8.95
N ALA A 62 -2.79 -13.39 8.27
CA ALA A 62 -1.58 -12.62 8.50
C ALA A 62 -1.81 -11.64 9.66
N ASP A 63 -1.00 -11.78 10.69
CA ASP A 63 -0.92 -10.86 11.82
C ASP A 63 0.25 -9.92 11.57
N TYR A 64 -0.03 -8.77 10.95
CA TYR A 64 0.97 -7.78 10.56
C TYR A 64 1.64 -7.12 11.76
N SER A 65 2.93 -6.82 11.63
CA SER A 65 3.69 -6.13 12.66
C SER A 65 3.11 -4.75 12.99
N PRO A 66 3.34 -4.22 14.20
CA PRO A 66 2.93 -2.85 14.55
C PRO A 66 3.46 -1.79 13.57
N ASN A 67 4.66 -1.99 13.01
CA ASN A 67 5.25 -1.06 12.03
C ASN A 67 4.50 -1.09 10.70
N VAL A 68 4.12 -2.28 10.21
CA VAL A 68 3.33 -2.41 8.98
C VAL A 68 1.96 -1.74 9.19
N LEU A 69 1.27 -2.04 10.30
CA LEU A 69 -0.02 -1.43 10.62
C LEU A 69 0.05 0.10 10.78
N ALA A 70 1.12 0.62 11.40
CA ALA A 70 1.38 2.05 11.50
C ALA A 70 1.58 2.69 10.13
N THR A 71 2.30 2.02 9.22
CA THR A 71 2.49 2.48 7.84
C THR A 71 1.17 2.56 7.09
N LEU A 72 0.31 1.52 7.18
CA LEU A 72 -1.02 1.54 6.55
C LEU A 72 -1.90 2.67 7.08
N THR A 73 -1.88 2.89 8.40
CA THR A 73 -2.62 3.98 9.04
C THR A 73 -2.12 5.34 8.56
N ALA A 74 -0.79 5.51 8.46
CA ALA A 74 -0.20 6.77 8.03
C ALA A 74 -0.44 7.04 6.53
N LEU A 75 -0.40 6.01 5.67
CA LEU A 75 -0.77 6.10 4.26
C LEU A 75 -2.20 6.61 4.08
N ALA A 76 -3.15 6.07 4.84
CA ALA A 76 -4.53 6.56 4.83
C ALA A 76 -4.63 8.01 5.32
N SER A 77 -3.78 8.42 6.26
CA SER A 77 -3.82 9.80 6.81
C SER A 77 -3.33 10.88 5.84
N VAL A 78 -2.59 10.50 4.80
CA VAL A 78 -2.12 11.40 3.73
C VAL A 78 -2.90 11.22 2.43
N ASP A 79 -4.04 10.53 2.46
CA ASP A 79 -4.84 10.19 1.27
C ASP A 79 -4.06 9.40 0.19
N ALA A 80 -3.05 8.62 0.60
CA ALA A 80 -2.36 7.66 -0.27
C ALA A 80 -3.08 6.30 -0.37
N ILE A 81 -4.29 6.20 0.20
CA ILE A 81 -5.22 5.07 0.05
C ILE A 81 -6.58 5.63 -0.39
N THR A 82 -6.76 5.80 -1.70
CA THR A 82 -7.88 6.56 -2.27
C THR A 82 -8.89 5.65 -2.97
N PRO A 83 -10.21 5.86 -2.85
CA PRO A 83 -11.19 5.07 -3.58
C PRO A 83 -11.09 5.25 -5.10
N PHE A 84 -10.93 4.14 -5.82
CA PHE A 84 -11.03 4.05 -7.29
C PHE A 84 -11.38 2.61 -7.70
N ASP A 85 -11.60 2.36 -9.00
CA ASP A 85 -11.82 1.01 -9.54
C ASP A 85 -10.49 0.24 -9.66
N TRP A 86 -9.98 -0.20 -8.52
CA TRP A 86 -8.70 -0.89 -8.39
C TRP A 86 -8.65 -2.24 -9.09
N MET A 87 -9.79 -2.94 -9.25
CA MET A 87 -9.84 -4.21 -9.96
C MET A 87 -9.62 -3.99 -11.45
N ALA A 88 -10.35 -3.04 -12.05
CA ALA A 88 -10.18 -2.71 -13.47
C ALA A 88 -8.78 -2.15 -13.76
N TRP A 89 -8.16 -1.44 -12.82
CA TRP A 89 -6.80 -0.92 -12.98
C TRP A 89 -5.74 -2.03 -12.89
N MET A 90 -5.87 -2.99 -11.98
CA MET A 90 -4.90 -4.08 -11.84
C MET A 90 -4.79 -4.97 -13.08
N ASP A 91 -5.85 -5.11 -13.86
CA ASP A 91 -5.83 -5.88 -15.13
C ASP A 91 -4.83 -5.31 -16.17
N GLY A 92 -4.47 -4.03 -16.05
CA GLY A 92 -3.53 -3.34 -16.94
C GLY A 92 -2.23 -2.90 -16.27
N TRP A 93 -1.91 -3.43 -15.08
CA TRP A 93 -0.71 -3.03 -14.34
C TRP A 93 0.57 -3.69 -14.91
N ASP A 94 1.51 -2.87 -15.35
CA ASP A 94 2.76 -3.28 -16.02
C ASP A 94 3.95 -3.57 -15.07
N GLY A 95 3.68 -3.77 -13.78
CA GLY A 95 4.68 -4.21 -12.80
C GLY A 95 5.49 -3.09 -12.12
N ILE A 96 6.56 -3.50 -11.43
CA ILE A 96 7.30 -2.65 -10.48
C ILE A 96 8.04 -1.47 -11.12
N GLU A 97 8.49 -1.60 -12.36
CA GLU A 97 9.29 -0.55 -13.02
C GLU A 97 8.45 0.69 -13.33
N HIS A 98 7.16 0.47 -13.61
CA HIS A 98 6.19 1.54 -13.80
C HIS A 98 6.05 2.41 -12.54
N LEU A 99 6.17 1.82 -11.35
CA LEU A 99 6.08 2.56 -10.09
C LEU A 99 7.30 3.48 -9.88
N ARG A 100 8.48 3.13 -10.40
CA ARG A 100 9.70 3.92 -10.17
C ARG A 100 9.75 5.20 -10.99
N THR A 101 9.18 5.17 -12.18
CA THR A 101 9.32 6.25 -13.18
C THR A 101 8.00 6.88 -13.60
N GLY A 102 6.88 6.24 -13.29
CA GLY A 102 5.53 6.73 -13.60
C GLY A 102 5.10 7.91 -12.73
N PRO A 103 3.86 8.39 -12.90
CA PRO A 103 3.27 9.40 -12.02
C PRO A 103 3.08 8.87 -10.60
N VAL A 104 3.06 9.78 -9.61
CA VAL A 104 2.78 9.41 -8.21
C VAL A 104 1.42 8.73 -8.03
N THR A 105 0.46 9.04 -8.90
CA THR A 105 -0.89 8.48 -8.84
C THR A 105 -0.89 6.98 -9.05
N ASP A 106 0.04 6.41 -9.83
CA ASP A 106 0.18 4.96 -9.97
C ASP A 106 0.75 4.29 -8.72
N ALA A 107 1.60 4.99 -7.96
CA ALA A 107 2.01 4.52 -6.64
C ALA A 107 0.83 4.49 -5.66
N VAL A 108 -0.02 5.52 -5.66
CA VAL A 108 -1.24 5.56 -4.83
C VAL A 108 -2.23 4.46 -5.23
N ARG A 109 -2.44 4.27 -6.53
CA ARG A 109 -3.31 3.19 -7.04
C ARG A 109 -2.79 1.82 -6.65
N TYR A 110 -1.48 1.58 -6.79
CA TYR A 110 -0.87 0.33 -6.37
C TYR A 110 -1.02 0.08 -4.87
N LEU A 111 -0.65 1.05 -4.02
CA LEU A 111 -0.78 0.95 -2.57
C LEU A 111 -2.23 0.66 -2.16
N THR A 112 -3.18 1.36 -2.76
CA THR A 112 -4.60 1.13 -2.54
C THR A 112 -5.01 -0.28 -2.99
N ALA A 113 -4.60 -0.71 -4.19
CA ALA A 113 -4.95 -2.01 -4.74
C ALA A 113 -4.42 -3.15 -3.87
N VAL A 114 -3.17 -3.09 -3.43
CA VAL A 114 -2.57 -4.09 -2.53
C VAL A 114 -3.30 -4.14 -1.18
N VAL A 115 -3.54 -2.98 -0.56
CA VAL A 115 -4.25 -2.91 0.73
C VAL A 115 -5.68 -3.43 0.63
N ARG A 116 -6.35 -3.19 -0.49
CA ARG A 116 -7.70 -3.73 -0.73
C ARG A 116 -7.68 -5.21 -1.08
N ASN A 117 -6.70 -5.66 -1.85
CA ASN A 117 -6.55 -7.07 -2.20
C ASN A 117 -6.26 -7.93 -0.96
N ASP A 118 -5.51 -7.41 0.00
CA ASP A 118 -5.18 -8.10 1.25
C ASP A 118 -6.42 -8.52 2.05
N ARG A 119 -7.52 -7.76 1.94
CA ARG A 119 -8.82 -8.10 2.56
C ARG A 119 -9.52 -9.29 1.92
N MET A 120 -9.13 -9.65 0.70
CA MET A 120 -9.71 -10.75 -0.09
C MET A 120 -8.75 -11.93 -0.17
N VAL A 121 -7.46 -11.65 -0.25
CA VAL A 121 -6.35 -12.59 -0.38
C VAL A 121 -5.33 -12.26 0.70
N GLU A 122 -5.39 -13.02 1.77
CA GLU A 122 -4.53 -12.85 2.94
C GLU A 122 -3.04 -12.86 2.59
N GLY A 123 -2.28 -11.92 3.15
CA GLY A 123 -0.83 -11.85 2.95
C GLY A 123 -0.38 -11.16 1.66
N SER A 124 -1.28 -10.47 0.95
CA SER A 124 -0.94 -9.66 -0.23
C SER A 124 0.05 -8.55 0.09
N ILE A 125 -0.10 -7.86 1.22
CA ILE A 125 0.87 -6.82 1.65
C ILE A 125 2.22 -7.48 1.96
N ASN A 126 2.21 -8.63 2.66
CA ASN A 126 3.44 -9.37 2.95
C ASN A 126 4.18 -9.80 1.67
N GLN A 127 3.45 -10.29 0.67
CA GLN A 127 4.00 -10.64 -0.63
C GLN A 127 4.61 -9.40 -1.31
N ALA A 128 3.86 -8.29 -1.38
CA ALA A 128 4.33 -7.05 -1.99
C ALA A 128 5.58 -6.47 -1.30
N LEU A 129 5.69 -6.64 0.03
CA LEU A 129 6.89 -6.29 0.79
C LEU A 129 8.08 -7.20 0.43
N HIS A 130 7.87 -8.51 0.30
CA HIS A 130 8.95 -9.43 -0.05
C HIS A 130 9.43 -9.25 -1.51
N GLU A 131 8.52 -8.90 -2.42
CA GLU A 131 8.82 -8.66 -3.83
C GLU A 131 9.45 -7.28 -4.09
N GLY A 132 9.45 -6.39 -3.09
CA GLY A 132 10.00 -5.04 -3.21
C GLY A 132 9.05 -4.02 -3.85
N THR A 133 7.87 -4.47 -4.30
CA THR A 133 6.91 -3.65 -5.03
C THR A 133 6.22 -2.62 -4.14
N PHE A 134 5.93 -2.98 -2.89
CA PHE A 134 5.43 -2.04 -1.88
C PHE A 134 6.45 -0.93 -1.61
N GLN A 135 7.72 -1.29 -1.48
CA GLN A 135 8.83 -0.36 -1.28
C GLN A 135 9.04 0.56 -2.49
N ALA A 136 8.88 0.05 -3.71
CA ALA A 136 8.97 0.87 -4.92
C ALA A 136 7.88 1.96 -4.96
N ALA A 137 6.64 1.60 -4.59
CA ALA A 137 5.55 2.58 -4.50
C ALA A 137 5.79 3.62 -3.39
N LEU A 138 6.25 3.19 -2.21
CA LEU A 138 6.63 4.09 -1.12
C LEU A 138 7.77 5.04 -1.52
N ALA A 139 8.79 4.54 -2.21
CA ALA A 139 9.90 5.35 -2.71
C ALA A 139 9.41 6.40 -3.72
N ARG A 140 8.53 6.00 -4.64
CA ARG A 140 7.94 6.93 -5.61
C ARG A 140 7.13 8.04 -4.96
N LEU A 141 6.32 7.68 -3.95
CA LEU A 141 5.53 8.62 -3.16
C LEU A 141 6.45 9.60 -2.40
N ARG A 142 7.56 9.11 -1.85
CA ARG A 142 8.56 9.94 -1.18
C ARG A 142 9.25 10.90 -2.13
N THR A 143 9.66 10.44 -3.31
CA THR A 143 10.24 11.31 -4.36
C THR A 143 9.28 12.44 -4.73
N TRP A 144 8.00 12.13 -4.92
CA TRP A 144 6.99 13.15 -5.21
C TRP A 144 6.90 14.19 -4.09
N TYR A 145 6.77 13.72 -2.84
CA TYR A 145 6.65 14.60 -1.68
C TYR A 145 7.88 15.49 -1.45
N ASP A 146 9.09 14.98 -1.70
CA ASP A 146 10.33 15.71 -1.46
C ASP A 146 10.71 16.65 -2.61
N THR A 147 10.31 16.34 -3.86
CA THR A 147 10.88 17.00 -5.05
C THR A 147 9.89 17.47 -6.12
N GLU A 148 8.64 16.98 -6.11
CA GLU A 148 7.68 17.20 -7.21
C GLU A 148 6.36 17.86 -6.81
N ARG A 149 6.03 17.91 -5.50
CA ARG A 149 4.81 18.54 -4.99
C ARG A 149 4.87 20.07 -4.93
#